data_AF-A0A7X6VDQ4-F1
#
_entry.id   AF-A0A7X6VDQ4-F1
#
_cell.length_a   1.000
_cell.length_b   1.000
_cell.length_c   1.000
_cell.angle_alpha   90.00
_cell.angle_beta   90.00
_cell.angle_gamma   90.00
#
_symmetry.space_group_name_H-M   'P 1'
#
loop_
_entity.id
_entity.type
_entity.pdbx_description
1 polymer ?
#
loop_
_entity_poly.entity_id
_entity_poly.type
_entity_poly.pdbx_seq_one_letter_code
_entity_poly.pdbx_strand_id
1 'polypeptide(L)'
;MTGDVKQPKANISSFIKVTTEIIPSEAEEIVPAEKRMQNAIASKHGLYPHEVLVLDYASSHYTEGNSFQGFWWYRYGVRDVDKYLRSLLDRGFLKVGDLQSAIEKENATVIKDELKKHGLKVSGRKAELVKRLMAEVSHEELNSRFSKRTYQLTELGKQVLEEEGYVSYIHRHTLEDLDIWSLNRIIHEPPYMPYRDKIWGYLNKRSMEHFAARDFGLYRNCRHHMSTFLMEEKKIEDALGMLSEVVFYDLSGLGNGYDPQFLDIYAQNFFPYKNSIVTMAPGITSVVIHCQKELNLSDEELKATMLERMNRLSAPLHLFTPEECVDIVLMESREDTEALTKIYAKAKRRFKQRFPGIKC
;
A
#
# COMPACT_ATOMS: atom_id res chain seq x y z
N MET A 1 8.92 17.29 -56.28
CA MET A 1 8.00 18.00 -55.38
C MET A 1 7.21 16.96 -54.61
N THR A 2 7.80 16.51 -53.51
CA THR A 2 7.32 15.46 -52.61
C THR A 2 6.91 16.17 -51.33
N GLY A 3 5.60 16.26 -51.09
CA GLY A 3 5.02 16.94 -49.94
C GLY A 3 5.02 16.02 -48.73
N ASP A 4 5.90 16.34 -47.77
CA ASP A 4 5.92 15.80 -46.41
C ASP A 4 4.65 16.27 -45.66
N VAL A 5 3.77 15.33 -45.30
CA VAL A 5 2.65 15.60 -44.39
C VAL A 5 3.03 15.05 -43.01
N LYS A 6 3.31 15.99 -42.11
CA LYS A 6 3.63 15.78 -40.70
C LYS A 6 2.51 15.00 -39.99
N GLN A 7 2.85 13.84 -39.42
CA GLN A 7 2.06 13.18 -38.38
C GLN A 7 2.17 13.95 -37.06
N PRO A 8 1.07 14.21 -36.33
CA PRO A 8 1.15 14.69 -34.96
C PRO A 8 1.46 13.50 -34.02
N LYS A 9 2.60 13.57 -33.33
CA LYS A 9 2.96 12.67 -32.23
C LYS A 9 2.02 12.93 -31.06
N ALA A 10 1.07 12.03 -30.82
CA ALA A 10 0.29 12.01 -29.58
C ALA A 10 1.18 11.48 -28.44
N ASN A 11 1.58 12.40 -27.57
CA ASN A 11 2.20 12.12 -26.28
C ASN A 11 1.13 11.54 -25.36
N ILE A 12 1.14 10.24 -25.10
CA ILE A 12 0.29 9.63 -24.06
C ILE A 12 1.20 9.25 -22.89
N SER A 13 1.52 10.26 -22.08
CA SER A 13 1.92 10.09 -20.70
C SER A 13 0.71 10.43 -19.85
N SER A 14 0.00 9.41 -19.37
CA SER A 14 -1.04 9.57 -18.37
C SER A 14 -0.94 8.43 -17.36
N PHE A 15 0.01 8.56 -16.44
CA PHE A 15 -0.13 7.94 -15.13
C PHE A 15 -1.35 8.56 -14.46
N ILE A 16 -2.49 7.87 -14.52
CA ILE A 16 -3.64 8.19 -13.69
C ILE A 16 -3.22 7.89 -12.26
N LYS A 17 -2.78 8.91 -11.53
CA LYS A 17 -2.80 8.89 -10.07
C LYS A 17 -4.27 8.84 -9.68
N VAL A 18 -4.75 7.66 -9.33
CA VAL A 18 -6.00 7.52 -8.59
C VAL A 18 -5.71 8.06 -7.19
N THR A 19 -5.85 9.38 -7.01
CA THR A 19 -6.04 9.96 -5.69
C THR A 19 -7.43 9.57 -5.26
N THR A 20 -7.53 8.51 -4.46
CA THR A 20 -8.69 8.26 -3.62
C THR A 20 -8.72 9.38 -2.57
N GLU A 21 -9.17 10.57 -2.97
CA GLU A 21 -9.58 11.60 -2.03
C GLU A 21 -10.86 11.08 -1.37
N ILE A 22 -10.67 10.47 -0.21
CA ILE A 22 -11.75 10.22 0.73
C ILE A 22 -12.28 11.60 1.11
N ILE A 23 -13.41 11.99 0.53
CA ILE A 23 -14.20 13.12 1.00
C ILE A 23 -14.64 12.73 2.42
N PRO A 24 -14.22 13.42 3.49
CA PRO A 24 -14.69 13.10 4.83
C PRO A 24 -16.16 13.48 4.91
N SER A 25 -17.04 12.49 4.97
CA SER A 25 -18.43 12.67 5.37
C SER A 25 -18.45 12.93 6.88
N GLU A 26 -19.00 14.08 7.28
CA GLU A 26 -19.08 14.61 8.64
C GLU A 26 -17.72 14.97 9.26
N ALA A 27 -17.63 16.16 9.85
CA ALA A 27 -16.43 16.61 10.55
C ALA A 27 -16.28 15.81 11.86
N GLU A 28 -15.80 14.57 11.76
CA GLU A 28 -15.33 13.83 12.93
C GLU A 28 -14.35 14.72 13.69
N GLU A 29 -14.66 15.01 14.95
CA GLU A 29 -13.82 15.84 15.79
C GLU A 29 -12.45 15.16 15.92
N ILE A 30 -11.41 15.79 15.37
CA ILE A 30 -10.06 15.23 15.39
C ILE A 30 -9.59 15.12 16.84
N VAL A 31 -9.41 13.89 17.31
CA VAL A 31 -8.92 13.60 18.66
C VAL A 31 -7.41 13.89 18.74
N PRO A 32 -6.97 14.87 19.55
CA PRO A 32 -5.56 15.20 19.71
C PRO A 32 -4.72 14.04 20.26
N ALA A 33 -3.43 14.01 19.90
CA ALA A 33 -2.50 12.96 20.32
C ALA A 33 -2.44 12.83 21.85
N GLU A 34 -2.49 13.94 22.59
CA GLU A 34 -2.46 13.96 24.06
C GLU A 34 -3.66 13.22 24.67
N LYS A 35 -4.83 13.28 24.03
CA LYS A 35 -6.00 12.49 24.47
C LYS A 35 -5.81 11.02 24.10
N ARG A 36 -5.29 10.71 22.91
CA ARG A 36 -5.05 9.33 22.46
C ARG A 36 -4.01 8.60 23.33
N MET A 37 -3.01 9.33 23.84
CA MET A 37 -1.98 8.80 24.74
C MET A 37 -2.55 8.21 26.04
N GLN A 38 -3.73 8.64 26.50
CA GLN A 38 -4.37 8.14 27.72
C GLN A 38 -4.68 6.63 27.65
N ASN A 39 -4.92 6.12 26.45
CA ASN A 39 -5.26 4.71 26.20
C ASN A 39 -4.19 3.98 25.38
N ALA A 40 -3.03 4.61 25.16
CA ALA A 40 -1.92 4.03 24.44
C ALA A 40 -0.82 3.59 25.41
N ILE A 41 -0.03 2.62 24.99
CA ILE A 41 1.09 2.08 25.76
C ILE A 41 2.38 2.65 25.16
N ALA A 42 3.21 3.28 26.00
CA ALA A 42 4.52 3.74 25.59
C ALA A 42 5.48 2.55 25.43
N SER A 43 6.41 2.65 24.49
CA SER A 43 7.49 1.69 24.31
C SER A 43 8.36 1.58 25.56
N LYS A 44 9.23 0.57 25.62
CA LYS A 44 10.20 0.42 26.71
C LYS A 44 11.15 1.61 26.87
N HIS A 45 11.28 2.44 25.83
CA HIS A 45 12.06 3.68 25.81
C HIS A 45 11.21 4.94 26.07
N GLY A 46 9.93 4.76 26.41
CA GLY A 46 9.00 5.82 26.74
C GLY A 46 8.50 6.61 25.53
N LEU A 47 8.52 6.05 24.32
CA LEU A 47 7.92 6.69 23.14
C LEU A 47 6.53 6.17 22.87
N TYR A 48 5.59 7.06 22.62
CA TYR A 48 4.26 6.70 22.11
C TYR A 48 4.26 6.54 20.59
N PRO A 49 3.25 5.87 20.00
CA PRO A 49 3.25 5.55 18.56
C PRO A 49 3.46 6.75 17.64
N HIS A 50 2.85 7.89 17.96
CA HIS A 50 3.05 9.12 17.19
C HIS A 50 4.49 9.67 17.28
N GLU A 51 5.16 9.56 18.42
CA GLU A 51 6.57 9.97 18.57
C GLU A 51 7.49 9.04 17.78
N VAL A 52 7.21 7.73 17.78
CA VAL A 52 7.91 6.75 16.93
C VAL A 52 7.72 7.10 15.45
N LEU A 53 6.50 7.51 15.05
CA LEU A 53 6.25 7.93 13.67
C LEU A 53 7.01 9.22 13.32
N VAL A 54 7.05 10.20 14.23
CA VAL A 54 7.87 11.41 14.05
C VAL A 54 9.35 11.06 13.93
N LEU A 55 9.82 10.09 14.70
CA LEU A 55 11.19 9.58 14.64
C LEU A 55 11.50 8.93 13.27
N ASP A 56 10.57 8.14 12.70
CA ASP A 56 10.70 7.54 11.36
C ASP A 56 10.85 8.61 10.26
N TYR A 57 10.15 9.74 10.43
CA TYR A 57 10.19 10.87 9.50
C TYR A 57 11.32 11.87 9.75
N ALA A 58 12.01 11.81 10.89
CA ALA A 58 12.91 12.86 11.35
C ALA A 58 14.01 13.21 10.33
N SER A 59 14.61 12.22 9.69
CA SER A 59 15.67 12.41 8.66
C SER A 59 15.16 13.14 7.40
N SER A 60 13.84 13.27 7.23
CA SER A 60 13.24 14.06 6.16
C SER A 60 13.09 15.55 6.50
N HIS A 61 13.21 15.91 7.77
CA HIS A 61 12.98 17.25 8.30
C HIS A 61 14.28 18.00 8.59
N TYR A 62 14.20 19.32 8.44
CA TYR A 62 15.26 20.25 8.86
C TYR A 62 15.13 20.53 10.36
N THR A 63 16.17 21.11 10.96
CA THR A 63 16.16 21.58 12.36
C THR A 63 15.39 22.89 12.54
N GLU A 64 15.04 23.56 11.44
CA GLU A 64 14.30 24.82 11.42
C GLU A 64 13.53 24.99 10.10
N GLY A 65 12.44 25.78 10.16
CA GLY A 65 11.69 26.17 8.96
C GLY A 65 10.96 25.04 8.25
N ASN A 66 10.53 24.01 8.99
CA ASN A 66 9.73 22.92 8.43
C ASN A 66 8.30 23.35 8.11
N SER A 67 7.72 22.66 7.14
CA SER A 67 6.27 22.55 6.99
C SER A 67 5.89 21.08 7.01
N PHE A 68 4.79 20.76 7.67
CA PHE A 68 4.37 19.37 7.90
C PHE A 68 3.12 19.04 7.11
N GLN A 69 3.02 17.79 6.67
CA GLN A 69 1.86 17.30 5.93
C GLN A 69 0.63 17.26 6.84
N GLY A 70 -0.56 17.50 6.28
CA GLY A 70 -1.80 17.55 7.07
C GLY A 70 -2.13 16.24 7.83
N PHE A 71 -1.59 15.09 7.38
CA PHE A 71 -1.92 13.78 7.95
C PHE A 71 -1.54 13.65 9.42
N TRP A 72 -0.51 14.37 9.86
CA TRP A 72 -0.12 14.44 11.26
C TRP A 72 -1.31 14.83 12.13
N TRP A 73 -2.06 15.84 11.71
CA TRP A 73 -3.25 16.29 12.40
C TRP A 73 -4.43 15.35 12.16
N TYR A 74 -4.89 15.20 10.91
CA TYR A 74 -6.17 14.53 10.65
C TYR A 74 -6.17 13.02 10.90
N ARG A 75 -5.02 12.32 10.82
CA ARG A 75 -4.94 10.88 11.15
C ARG A 75 -4.54 10.64 12.59
N TYR A 76 -3.61 11.44 13.11
CA TYR A 76 -2.90 11.10 14.35
C TYR A 76 -3.04 12.11 15.48
N GLY A 77 -3.71 13.24 15.25
CA GLY A 77 -3.92 14.27 16.27
C GLY A 77 -2.64 15.04 16.64
N VAL A 78 -1.59 14.97 15.83
CA VAL A 78 -0.31 15.64 16.05
C VAL A 78 -0.34 17.01 15.41
N ARG A 79 -0.45 18.07 16.22
CA ARG A 79 -0.52 19.45 15.75
C ARG A 79 0.85 20.12 15.59
N ASP A 80 1.77 19.84 16.51
CA ASP A 80 3.10 20.44 16.56
C ASP A 80 4.18 19.36 16.44
N VAL A 81 4.57 19.03 15.21
CA VAL A 81 5.61 18.02 14.94
C VAL A 81 6.99 18.51 15.42
N ASP A 82 7.29 19.81 15.31
CA ASP A 82 8.56 20.40 15.75
C ASP A 82 8.76 20.26 17.26
N LYS A 83 7.70 20.32 18.07
CA LYS A 83 7.76 20.02 19.51
C LYS A 83 8.28 18.60 19.76
N TYR A 84 7.80 17.61 19.01
CA TYR A 84 8.23 16.22 19.17
C TYR A 84 9.66 16.01 18.64
N LEU A 85 10.03 16.62 17.52
CA LEU A 85 11.41 16.56 17.01
C LEU A 85 12.43 17.13 18.02
N ARG A 86 12.10 18.26 18.67
CA ARG A 86 12.92 18.82 19.76
C ARG A 86 13.00 17.88 20.96
N SER A 87 11.87 17.33 21.40
CA SER A 87 11.86 16.36 22.51
C SER A 87 12.69 15.11 22.20
N LEU A 88 12.61 14.57 20.97
CA LEU A 88 13.40 13.42 20.54
C LEU A 88 14.90 13.72 20.48
N LEU A 89 15.28 14.96 20.11
CA LEU A 89 16.66 15.44 20.18
C LEU A 89 17.14 15.52 21.63
N ASP A 90 16.38 16.17 22.51
CA ASP A 90 16.73 16.36 23.92
C ASP A 90 16.85 15.02 24.68
N ARG A 91 16.03 14.03 24.29
CA ARG A 91 16.03 12.67 24.86
C ARG A 91 17.08 11.75 24.22
N GLY A 92 17.85 12.21 23.23
CA GLY A 92 18.96 11.48 22.64
C GLY A 92 18.58 10.44 21.57
N PHE A 93 17.34 10.43 21.07
CA PHE A 93 16.94 9.61 19.91
C PHE A 93 17.40 10.20 18.58
N LEU A 94 17.54 11.53 18.55
CA LEU A 94 18.04 12.29 17.41
C LEU A 94 19.33 13.01 17.77
N LYS A 95 20.08 13.37 16.73
CA LYS A 95 21.18 14.33 16.77
C LYS A 95 21.07 15.29 15.60
N VAL A 96 21.70 16.45 15.71
CA VAL A 96 21.83 17.38 14.58
C VAL A 96 22.77 16.76 13.54
N GLY A 97 22.32 16.73 12.29
CA GLY A 97 23.09 16.21 11.18
C GLY A 97 24.34 17.02 10.88
N ASP A 98 25.33 16.36 10.30
CA ASP A 98 26.60 16.98 9.91
C ASP A 98 26.50 17.75 8.59
N LEU A 99 27.58 18.47 8.26
CA LEU A 99 27.71 19.20 7.01
C LEU A 99 27.57 18.28 5.80
N GLN A 100 28.16 17.08 5.85
CA GLN A 100 28.05 16.11 4.77
C GLN A 100 26.58 15.81 4.45
N SER A 101 25.78 15.52 5.47
CA SER A 101 24.37 15.18 5.31
C SER A 101 23.53 16.35 4.83
N ALA A 102 23.88 17.57 5.25
CA ALA A 102 23.25 18.78 4.74
C ALA A 102 23.49 18.91 3.21
N ILE A 103 24.72 18.70 2.75
CA ILE A 103 25.05 18.74 1.31
C ILE A 103 24.37 17.58 0.57
N GLU A 104 24.34 16.37 1.15
CA GLU A 104 23.67 15.21 0.56
C GLU A 104 22.15 15.38 0.43
N LYS A 105 21.53 16.27 1.21
CA LYS A 105 20.10 16.57 1.10
C LYS A 105 19.77 17.49 -0.07
N GLU A 106 20.71 18.30 -0.52
CA GLU A 106 20.52 19.28 -1.58
C GLU A 106 20.25 18.66 -2.95
N ASN A 107 19.66 19.43 -3.86
CA ASN A 107 19.50 18.98 -5.24
C ASN A 107 20.87 18.80 -5.89
N ALA A 108 21.03 17.75 -6.71
CA ALA A 108 22.25 17.51 -7.48
C ALA A 108 22.65 18.72 -8.34
N THR A 109 21.70 19.55 -8.79
CA THR A 109 21.98 20.81 -9.50
C THR A 109 22.70 21.82 -8.59
N VAL A 110 22.22 22.03 -7.37
CA VAL A 110 22.82 22.94 -6.39
C VAL A 110 24.26 22.55 -6.09
N ILE A 111 24.52 21.24 -5.91
CA ILE A 111 25.87 20.72 -5.66
C ILE A 111 26.79 20.96 -6.88
N LYS A 112 26.28 20.75 -8.10
CA LYS A 112 27.04 20.98 -9.33
C LYS A 112 27.35 22.46 -9.54
N ASP A 113 26.40 23.34 -9.24
CA ASP A 113 26.60 24.78 -9.35
C ASP A 113 27.68 25.25 -8.37
N GLU A 114 27.68 24.72 -7.14
CA GLU A 114 28.71 25.02 -6.15
C GLU A 114 30.09 24.53 -6.61
N LEU A 115 30.20 23.28 -7.08
CA LEU A 115 31.44 22.76 -7.67
C LEU A 115 31.95 23.63 -8.83
N LYS A 116 31.05 24.13 -9.69
CA LYS A 116 31.41 24.95 -10.85
C LYS A 116 31.98 26.32 -10.43
N LYS A 117 31.47 26.94 -9.36
CA LYS A 117 32.02 28.20 -8.83
C LYS A 117 33.49 28.05 -8.42
N HIS A 118 33.85 26.88 -7.90
CA HIS A 118 35.21 26.52 -7.49
C HIS A 118 36.06 25.94 -8.63
N GLY A 119 35.56 25.96 -9.88
CA GLY A 119 36.29 25.41 -11.03
C GLY A 119 36.43 23.88 -11.00
N LEU A 120 35.66 23.18 -10.16
CA LEU A 120 35.75 21.75 -9.96
C LEU A 120 34.92 20.98 -10.99
N LYS A 121 35.33 19.73 -11.25
CA LYS A 121 34.61 18.83 -12.15
C LYS A 121 33.19 18.57 -11.63
N VAL A 122 32.19 18.66 -12.50
CA VAL A 122 30.76 18.45 -12.17
C VAL A 122 30.17 17.11 -12.62
N SER A 123 30.99 16.26 -13.25
CA SER A 123 30.60 14.90 -13.64
C SER A 123 30.72 13.94 -12.45
N GLY A 124 29.82 12.95 -12.40
CA GLY A 124 29.85 11.88 -11.40
C GLY A 124 28.49 11.64 -10.75
N ARG A 125 28.42 10.59 -9.94
CA ARG A 125 27.26 10.33 -9.07
C ARG A 125 27.22 11.35 -7.93
N LYS A 126 26.03 11.61 -7.35
CA LYS A 126 25.86 12.61 -6.29
C LYS A 126 26.87 12.45 -5.13
N ALA A 127 27.07 11.24 -4.64
CA ALA A 127 28.03 10.95 -3.57
C ALA A 127 29.48 11.37 -3.93
N GLU A 128 29.89 11.18 -5.20
CA GLU A 128 31.22 11.61 -5.66
C GLU A 128 31.33 13.13 -5.73
N LEU A 129 30.24 13.81 -6.11
CA LEU A 129 30.18 15.27 -6.14
C LEU A 129 30.29 15.85 -4.73
N VAL A 130 29.58 15.27 -3.75
CA VAL A 130 29.65 15.67 -2.34
C VAL A 130 31.07 15.46 -1.80
N LYS A 131 31.65 14.28 -2.01
CA LYS A 131 33.02 13.98 -1.57
C LYS A 131 34.04 14.96 -2.14
N ARG A 132 33.92 15.31 -3.42
CA ARG A 132 34.79 16.30 -4.09
C ARG A 132 34.62 17.67 -3.46
N LEU A 133 33.39 18.11 -3.24
CA LEU A 133 33.11 19.41 -2.65
C LEU A 133 33.70 19.51 -1.24
N MET A 134 33.55 18.47 -0.42
CA MET A 134 34.10 18.43 0.95
C MET A 134 35.63 18.35 1.02
N ALA A 135 36.28 17.82 -0.01
CA ALA A 135 37.74 17.68 -0.05
C ALA A 135 38.43 18.97 -0.51
N GLU A 136 37.81 19.71 -1.44
CA GLU A 136 38.44 20.84 -2.14
C GLU A 136 37.98 22.21 -1.62
N VAL A 137 36.82 22.29 -0.94
CA VAL A 137 36.27 23.55 -0.40
C VAL A 137 36.37 23.56 1.12
N SER A 138 36.72 24.72 1.69
CA SER A 138 36.85 24.89 3.14
C SER A 138 35.54 24.58 3.88
N HIS A 139 35.66 24.02 5.09
CA HIS A 139 34.49 23.68 5.89
C HIS A 139 33.71 24.94 6.31
N GLU A 140 34.39 26.05 6.58
CA GLU A 140 33.79 27.33 6.93
C GLU A 140 32.87 27.85 5.82
N GLU A 141 33.35 27.83 4.57
CA GLU A 141 32.58 28.26 3.41
C GLU A 141 31.36 27.36 3.18
N LEU A 142 31.57 26.04 3.22
CA LEU A 142 30.48 25.08 3.07
C LEU A 142 29.44 25.18 4.19
N ASN A 143 29.87 25.43 5.43
CA ASN A 143 28.95 25.65 6.55
C ASN A 143 28.12 26.93 6.38
N SER A 144 28.70 27.98 5.81
CA SER A 144 27.98 29.21 5.47
C SER A 144 26.96 28.97 4.35
N ARG A 145 27.36 28.23 3.30
CA ARG A 145 26.52 27.95 2.12
C ARG A 145 25.36 27.00 2.43
N PHE A 146 25.63 25.97 3.22
CA PHE A 146 24.71 24.90 3.57
C PHE A 146 24.42 24.96 5.07
N SER A 147 23.87 26.07 5.56
CA SER A 147 23.67 26.29 7.00
C SER A 147 22.55 25.43 7.61
N LYS A 148 21.53 25.07 6.81
CA LYS A 148 20.39 24.27 7.27
C LYS A 148 20.79 22.84 7.55
N ARG A 149 20.56 22.37 8.78
CA ARG A 149 20.81 20.98 9.20
C ARG A 149 19.54 20.17 9.21
N THR A 150 19.66 18.87 8.98
CA THR A 150 18.58 17.89 9.19
C THR A 150 18.76 17.18 10.52
N TYR A 151 17.73 16.50 10.97
CA TYR A 151 17.88 15.50 12.03
C TYR A 151 18.56 14.24 11.49
N GLN A 152 19.27 13.54 12.36
CA GLN A 152 19.79 12.20 12.12
C GLN A 152 19.45 11.29 13.30
N LEU A 153 19.17 10.03 13.02
CA LEU A 153 18.97 9.02 14.05
C LEU A 153 20.28 8.75 14.81
N THR A 154 20.19 8.64 16.13
CA THR A 154 21.22 8.01 16.95
C THR A 154 21.08 6.48 16.89
N GLU A 155 22.02 5.73 17.47
CA GLU A 155 21.88 4.27 17.58
C GLU A 155 20.64 3.89 18.40
N LEU A 156 20.34 4.64 19.47
CA LEU A 156 19.11 4.48 20.24
C LEU A 156 17.87 4.75 19.37
N GLY A 157 17.88 5.82 18.57
CA GLY A 157 16.78 6.13 17.65
C GLY A 157 16.52 5.00 16.65
N LYS A 158 17.58 4.42 16.06
CA LYS A 158 17.47 3.27 15.15
C LYS A 158 16.90 2.04 15.85
N GLN A 159 17.39 1.75 17.06
CA GLN A 159 16.92 0.63 17.86
C GLN A 159 15.41 0.73 18.13
N VAL A 160 14.91 1.90 18.53
CA VAL A 160 13.47 2.05 18.78
C VAL A 160 12.64 1.87 17.53
N LEU A 161 13.10 2.35 16.36
CA LEU A 161 12.38 2.14 15.10
C LEU A 161 12.31 0.67 14.68
N GLU A 162 13.35 -0.11 14.99
CA GLU A 162 13.36 -1.55 14.73
C GLU A 162 12.35 -2.28 15.64
N GLU A 163 12.36 -1.97 16.94
CA GLU A 163 11.49 -2.61 17.93
C GLU A 163 10.01 -2.22 17.78
N GLU A 164 9.74 -0.95 17.45
CA GLU A 164 8.40 -0.40 17.26
C GLU A 164 7.99 -0.38 15.77
N GLY A 165 8.57 -1.27 14.95
CA GLY A 165 8.39 -1.28 13.49
C GLY A 165 6.93 -1.40 13.01
N TYR A 166 6.00 -1.83 13.86
CA TYR A 166 4.56 -1.85 13.56
C TYR A 166 4.02 -0.45 13.23
N VAL A 167 4.58 0.62 13.82
CA VAL A 167 4.12 2.01 13.62
C VAL A 167 4.33 2.41 12.17
N SER A 168 5.56 2.28 11.67
CA SER A 168 5.90 2.59 10.28
C SER A 168 5.17 1.64 9.33
N TYR A 169 4.99 0.38 9.72
CA TYR A 169 4.26 -0.60 8.91
C TYR A 169 2.80 -0.18 8.69
N ILE A 170 2.02 0.04 9.76
CA ILE A 170 0.58 0.35 9.63
C ILE A 170 0.33 1.76 9.08
N HIS A 171 1.27 2.69 9.25
CA HIS A 171 1.17 4.00 8.60
C HIS A 171 1.17 3.88 7.07
N ARG A 172 2.02 2.98 6.54
CA ARG A 172 2.22 2.75 5.10
C ARG A 172 1.22 1.73 4.52
N HIS A 173 0.71 0.82 5.34
CA HIS A 173 -0.27 -0.19 4.95
C HIS A 173 -1.59 0.10 5.64
N THR A 174 -2.52 0.73 4.91
CA THR A 174 -3.87 0.96 5.44
C THR A 174 -4.61 -0.38 5.47
N LEU A 175 -4.95 -0.85 6.67
CA LEU A 175 -5.61 -2.13 6.90
C LEU A 175 -6.94 -1.87 7.62
N GLU A 176 -7.99 -1.64 6.83
CA GLU A 176 -9.30 -1.21 7.33
C GLU A 176 -9.18 0.02 8.26
N ASP A 177 -9.62 -0.13 9.51
CA ASP A 177 -9.63 0.86 10.60
C ASP A 177 -8.41 0.73 11.54
N LEU A 178 -7.41 -0.09 11.20
CA LEU A 178 -6.16 -0.12 11.94
C LEU A 178 -5.31 1.13 11.66
N ASP A 179 -4.86 1.76 12.73
CA ASP A 179 -3.92 2.87 12.73
C ASP A 179 -2.81 2.63 13.77
N ILE A 180 -1.90 3.60 13.92
CA ILE A 180 -0.78 3.50 14.87
C ILE A 180 -1.25 3.36 16.32
N TRP A 181 -2.47 3.80 16.64
CA TRP A 181 -3.03 3.81 17.99
C TRP A 181 -3.81 2.54 18.29
N SER A 182 -4.66 2.07 17.37
CA SER A 182 -5.40 0.82 17.53
C SER A 182 -4.47 -0.38 17.51
N LEU A 183 -3.49 -0.40 16.60
CA LEU A 183 -2.49 -1.48 16.58
C LEU A 183 -1.62 -1.48 17.85
N ASN A 184 -1.25 -0.30 18.37
CA ASN A 184 -0.53 -0.20 19.65
C ASN A 184 -1.28 -0.90 20.79
N ARG A 185 -2.62 -0.79 20.87
CA ARG A 185 -3.39 -1.51 21.89
C ARG A 185 -3.36 -3.02 21.64
N ILE A 186 -3.62 -3.45 20.42
CA ILE A 186 -3.71 -4.87 20.05
C ILE A 186 -2.40 -5.63 20.34
N ILE A 187 -1.24 -5.03 20.05
CA ILE A 187 0.05 -5.71 20.27
C ILE A 187 0.40 -5.87 21.76
N HIS A 188 -0.17 -5.04 22.63
CA HIS A 188 0.03 -5.08 24.08
C HIS A 188 -1.03 -5.93 24.81
N GLU A 189 -2.00 -6.49 24.09
CA GLU A 189 -2.94 -7.46 24.66
C GLU A 189 -2.37 -8.88 24.60
N PRO A 190 -2.63 -9.75 25.59
CA PRO A 190 -2.30 -11.17 25.49
C PRO A 190 -3.05 -11.86 24.33
N PRO A 191 -2.49 -12.90 23.69
CA PRO A 191 -1.12 -13.40 23.87
C PRO A 191 -0.08 -12.45 23.24
N TYR A 192 1.07 -12.29 23.90
CA TYR A 192 2.17 -11.49 23.36
C TYR A 192 2.87 -12.26 22.24
N MET A 193 2.94 -11.63 21.07
CA MET A 193 3.47 -12.23 19.85
C MET A 193 3.88 -11.13 18.87
N PRO A 194 4.63 -11.45 17.79
CA PRO A 194 4.98 -10.47 16.76
C PRO A 194 3.76 -9.70 16.25
N TYR A 195 3.94 -8.39 15.99
CA TYR A 195 2.83 -7.54 15.53
C TYR A 195 2.19 -8.03 14.23
N ARG A 196 2.96 -8.72 13.37
CA ARG A 196 2.44 -9.32 12.13
C ARG A 196 1.41 -10.41 12.41
N ASP A 197 1.66 -11.25 13.41
CA ASP A 197 0.72 -12.29 13.81
C ASP A 197 -0.53 -11.70 14.46
N LYS A 198 -0.38 -10.58 15.19
CA LYS A 198 -1.50 -9.80 15.71
C LYS A 198 -2.39 -9.25 14.58
N ILE A 199 -1.77 -8.68 13.55
CA ILE A 199 -2.49 -8.21 12.35
C ILE A 199 -3.15 -9.38 11.62
N TRP A 200 -2.47 -10.52 11.50
CA TRP A 200 -3.05 -11.73 10.91
C TRP A 200 -4.28 -12.22 11.67
N GLY A 201 -4.21 -12.27 12.99
CA GLY A 201 -5.34 -12.60 13.86
C GLY A 201 -6.49 -11.60 13.70
N TYR A 202 -6.17 -10.31 13.62
CA TYR A 202 -7.13 -9.24 13.35
C TYR A 202 -7.86 -9.46 12.02
N LEU A 203 -7.12 -9.62 10.92
CA LEU A 203 -7.67 -9.81 9.58
C LEU A 203 -8.53 -11.09 9.49
N ASN A 204 -8.14 -12.17 10.17
CA ASN A 204 -8.98 -13.36 10.25
C ASN A 204 -10.31 -13.09 10.93
N LYS A 205 -10.29 -12.44 12.10
CA LYS A 205 -11.52 -12.07 12.82
C LYS A 205 -12.41 -11.17 11.96
N ARG A 206 -11.84 -10.12 11.37
CA ARG A 206 -12.56 -9.20 10.46
C ARG A 206 -13.14 -9.92 9.26
N SER A 207 -12.39 -10.82 8.63
CA SER A 207 -12.89 -11.61 7.51
C SER A 207 -14.15 -12.40 7.91
N MET A 208 -14.17 -13.03 9.09
CA MET A 208 -15.34 -13.76 9.56
C MET A 208 -16.55 -12.83 9.83
N GLU A 209 -16.30 -11.65 10.41
CA GLU A 209 -17.34 -10.64 10.64
C GLU A 209 -17.95 -10.16 9.32
N HIS A 210 -17.11 -9.79 8.35
CA HIS A 210 -17.55 -9.39 7.01
C HIS A 210 -18.34 -10.50 6.30
N PHE A 211 -17.86 -11.74 6.38
CA PHE A 211 -18.56 -12.87 5.79
C PHE A 211 -19.95 -13.07 6.40
N ALA A 212 -20.06 -12.99 7.74
CA ALA A 212 -21.33 -13.10 8.45
C ALA A 212 -22.30 -11.94 8.11
N ALA A 213 -21.76 -10.74 7.91
CA ALA A 213 -22.51 -9.55 7.48
C ALA A 213 -22.86 -9.55 5.99
N ARG A 214 -22.39 -10.54 5.21
CA ARG A 214 -22.50 -10.60 3.74
C ARG A 214 -21.77 -9.46 3.02
N ASP A 215 -20.72 -8.95 3.65
CA ASP A 215 -19.81 -7.96 3.10
C ASP A 215 -18.66 -8.62 2.34
N PHE A 216 -18.98 -9.28 1.22
CA PHE A 216 -18.02 -10.11 0.48
C PHE A 216 -16.88 -9.32 -0.15
N GLY A 217 -17.09 -8.05 -0.45
CA GLY A 217 -16.05 -7.13 -0.90
C GLY A 217 -15.03 -6.80 0.20
N LEU A 218 -15.49 -6.59 1.44
CA LEU A 218 -14.61 -6.41 2.59
C LEU A 218 -13.92 -7.71 3.00
N TYR A 219 -14.63 -8.85 2.91
CA TYR A 219 -14.06 -10.18 3.10
C TYR A 219 -12.86 -10.43 2.19
N ARG A 220 -13.03 -10.23 0.87
CA ARG A 220 -11.94 -10.45 -0.07
C ARG A 220 -10.80 -9.45 0.13
N ASN A 221 -11.06 -8.24 0.61
CA ASN A 221 -10.01 -7.28 0.96
C ASN A 221 -9.13 -7.80 2.11
N CYS A 222 -9.72 -8.42 3.14
CA CYS A 222 -8.95 -9.12 4.17
C CYS A 222 -8.02 -10.18 3.56
N ARG A 223 -8.55 -11.03 2.69
CA ARG A 223 -7.77 -12.09 2.03
C ARG A 223 -6.65 -11.53 1.15
N HIS A 224 -6.91 -10.44 0.44
CA HIS A 224 -5.88 -9.75 -0.33
C HIS A 224 -4.77 -9.20 0.57
N HIS A 225 -5.09 -8.51 1.66
CA HIS A 225 -4.08 -8.05 2.62
C HIS A 225 -3.27 -9.21 3.19
N MET A 226 -3.93 -10.31 3.57
CA MET A 226 -3.25 -11.52 4.04
C MET A 226 -2.30 -12.10 2.98
N SER A 227 -2.66 -12.06 1.69
CA SER A 227 -1.76 -12.46 0.62
C SER A 227 -0.52 -11.56 0.53
N THR A 228 -0.67 -10.24 0.72
CA THR A 228 0.45 -9.29 0.73
C THR A 228 1.43 -9.61 1.86
N PHE A 229 0.95 -9.93 3.06
CA PHE A 229 1.81 -10.36 4.18
C PHE A 229 2.65 -11.58 3.82
N LEU A 230 2.01 -12.60 3.23
CA LEU A 230 2.69 -13.83 2.83
C LEU A 230 3.72 -13.59 1.73
N MET A 231 3.43 -12.70 0.78
CA MET A 231 4.40 -12.28 -0.24
C MET A 231 5.62 -11.59 0.38
N GLU A 232 5.42 -10.68 1.33
CA GLU A 232 6.52 -10.03 2.06
C GLU A 232 7.38 -11.03 2.83
N GLU A 233 6.77 -12.10 3.36
CA GLU A 233 7.43 -13.19 4.07
C GLU A 233 8.00 -14.27 3.12
N LYS A 234 7.90 -14.08 1.80
CA LYS A 234 8.33 -15.03 0.76
C LYS A 234 7.62 -16.40 0.82
N LYS A 235 6.43 -16.45 1.42
CA LYS A 235 5.54 -17.62 1.44
C LYS A 235 4.62 -17.58 0.23
N ILE A 236 5.21 -17.72 -0.96
CA ILE A 236 4.54 -17.43 -2.23
C ILE A 236 3.38 -18.41 -2.52
N GLU A 237 3.53 -19.68 -2.16
CA GLU A 237 2.47 -20.70 -2.33
C GLU A 237 1.24 -20.39 -1.46
N ASP A 238 1.44 -20.06 -0.18
CA ASP A 238 0.36 -19.64 0.70
C ASP A 238 -0.32 -18.35 0.20
N ALA A 239 0.48 -17.40 -0.32
CA ALA A 239 -0.04 -16.17 -0.89
C ALA A 239 -0.94 -16.43 -2.09
N LEU A 240 -0.54 -17.34 -2.99
CA LEU A 240 -1.35 -17.82 -4.10
C LEU A 240 -2.64 -18.49 -3.62
N GLY A 241 -2.60 -19.22 -2.50
CA GLY A 241 -3.79 -19.76 -1.84
C GLY A 241 -4.78 -18.67 -1.41
N MET A 242 -4.30 -17.59 -0.81
CA MET A 242 -5.14 -16.44 -0.44
C MET A 242 -5.70 -15.72 -1.69
N LEU A 243 -4.88 -15.53 -2.73
CA LEU A 243 -5.29 -14.92 -3.99
C LEU A 243 -6.32 -15.75 -4.74
N SER A 244 -6.24 -17.08 -4.65
CA SER A 244 -7.24 -17.99 -5.23
C SER A 244 -8.63 -17.72 -4.64
N GLU A 245 -8.68 -17.45 -3.34
CA GLU A 245 -9.92 -17.06 -2.67
C GLU A 245 -10.38 -15.64 -3.07
N VAL A 246 -9.46 -14.68 -3.22
CA VAL A 246 -9.77 -13.34 -3.74
C VAL A 246 -10.42 -13.43 -5.12
N VAL A 247 -9.80 -14.18 -6.06
CA VAL A 247 -10.31 -14.40 -7.42
C VAL A 247 -11.69 -15.05 -7.40
N PHE A 248 -11.90 -16.04 -6.54
CA PHE A 248 -13.18 -16.71 -6.39
C PHE A 248 -14.29 -15.71 -6.03
N TYR A 249 -14.08 -14.85 -5.01
CA TYR A 249 -15.09 -13.86 -4.62
C TYR A 249 -15.21 -12.70 -5.61
N ASP A 250 -14.13 -12.25 -6.24
CA ASP A 250 -14.17 -11.21 -7.27
C ASP A 250 -15.03 -11.61 -8.47
N LEU A 251 -14.99 -12.89 -8.84
CA LEU A 251 -15.75 -13.45 -9.96
C LEU A 251 -17.07 -14.10 -9.54
N SER A 252 -17.45 -14.01 -8.27
CA SER A 252 -18.69 -14.61 -7.75
C SER A 252 -19.95 -13.81 -8.14
N GLY A 253 -19.81 -12.50 -8.35
CA GLY A 253 -20.93 -11.55 -8.47
C GLY A 253 -21.46 -11.06 -7.12
N LEU A 254 -20.79 -11.38 -6.01
CA LEU A 254 -21.12 -10.90 -4.67
C LEU A 254 -20.46 -9.54 -4.39
N GLY A 255 -21.22 -8.64 -3.77
CA GLY A 255 -20.74 -7.35 -3.27
C GLY A 255 -20.90 -7.21 -1.77
N ASN A 256 -20.79 -5.98 -1.25
CA ASN A 256 -21.09 -5.69 0.15
C ASN A 256 -22.59 -5.60 0.40
N GLY A 257 -23.05 -6.06 1.56
CA GLY A 257 -24.47 -6.12 1.91
C GLY A 257 -25.32 -6.98 0.97
N TYR A 258 -24.75 -8.04 0.38
CA TYR A 258 -25.46 -8.84 -0.62
C TYR A 258 -26.76 -9.44 -0.06
N ASP A 259 -27.89 -9.13 -0.71
CA ASP A 259 -29.18 -9.75 -0.44
C ASP A 259 -29.73 -10.41 -1.73
N PRO A 260 -29.98 -11.73 -1.72
CA PRO A 260 -30.57 -12.44 -2.85
C PRO A 260 -31.88 -11.82 -3.39
N GLN A 261 -32.63 -11.08 -2.56
CA GLN A 261 -33.87 -10.42 -2.98
C GLN A 261 -33.65 -9.33 -4.03
N PHE A 262 -32.45 -8.72 -4.08
CA PHE A 262 -32.09 -7.67 -5.02
C PHE A 262 -31.22 -8.18 -6.18
N LEU A 263 -31.22 -9.50 -6.43
CA LEU A 263 -30.40 -10.11 -7.48
C LEU A 263 -30.70 -9.55 -8.88
N ASP A 264 -31.93 -9.13 -9.13
CA ASP A 264 -32.34 -8.49 -10.39
C ASP A 264 -31.66 -7.13 -10.62
N ILE A 265 -31.38 -6.38 -9.55
CA ILE A 265 -30.63 -5.12 -9.61
C ILE A 265 -29.16 -5.42 -9.92
N TYR A 266 -28.55 -6.36 -9.18
CA TYR A 266 -27.14 -6.71 -9.36
C TYR A 266 -26.86 -7.26 -10.76
N ALA A 267 -27.75 -8.11 -11.27
CA ALA A 267 -27.56 -8.83 -12.52
C ALA A 267 -27.52 -7.94 -13.77
N GLN A 268 -28.00 -6.70 -13.70
CA GLN A 268 -27.99 -5.75 -14.82
C GLN A 268 -26.59 -5.47 -15.35
N ASN A 269 -25.56 -5.60 -14.48
CA ASN A 269 -24.17 -5.29 -14.82
C ASN A 269 -23.26 -6.53 -14.76
N PHE A 270 -23.80 -7.75 -14.74
CA PHE A 270 -22.98 -8.96 -14.75
C PHE A 270 -22.45 -9.31 -16.14
N PHE A 271 -23.21 -8.99 -17.19
CA PHE A 271 -22.90 -9.36 -18.57
C PHE A 271 -23.28 -8.25 -19.55
N PRO A 272 -22.65 -8.17 -20.74
CA PRO A 272 -21.49 -8.93 -21.22
C PRO A 272 -20.17 -8.43 -20.65
N TYR A 273 -19.05 -9.12 -20.93
CA TYR A 273 -17.71 -8.76 -20.44
C TYR A 273 -17.39 -7.26 -20.52
N LYS A 274 -17.61 -6.65 -21.69
CA LYS A 274 -17.33 -5.21 -21.94
C LYS A 274 -17.99 -4.25 -20.94
N ASN A 275 -19.15 -4.62 -20.39
CA ASN A 275 -19.91 -3.78 -19.46
C ASN A 275 -20.02 -4.43 -18.08
N SER A 276 -19.27 -5.50 -17.82
CA SER A 276 -19.39 -6.24 -16.57
C SER A 276 -18.67 -5.52 -15.45
N ILE A 277 -19.27 -5.50 -14.27
CA ILE A 277 -18.61 -5.11 -13.02
C ILE A 277 -17.91 -6.29 -12.33
N VAL A 278 -18.08 -7.51 -12.86
CA VAL A 278 -17.57 -8.76 -12.27
C VAL A 278 -16.37 -9.23 -13.09
N THR A 279 -15.26 -8.51 -12.98
CA THR A 279 -13.98 -8.74 -13.68
C THR A 279 -12.84 -8.77 -12.66
N MET A 280 -11.62 -9.20 -13.03
CA MET A 280 -10.49 -9.03 -12.12
C MET A 280 -9.97 -7.59 -12.15
N ALA A 281 -9.56 -7.10 -10.99
CA ALA A 281 -8.75 -5.89 -10.93
C ALA A 281 -7.35 -6.18 -11.50
N PRO A 282 -6.78 -5.33 -12.37
CA PRO A 282 -5.46 -5.55 -12.98
C PRO A 282 -4.32 -5.77 -11.97
N GLY A 283 -4.42 -5.15 -10.79
CA GLY A 283 -3.49 -5.37 -9.70
C GLY A 283 -3.51 -6.80 -9.17
N ILE A 284 -4.69 -7.41 -9.00
CA ILE A 284 -4.81 -8.80 -8.52
C ILE A 284 -4.28 -9.76 -9.57
N THR A 285 -4.66 -9.57 -10.85
CA THR A 285 -4.14 -10.35 -11.98
C THR A 285 -2.61 -10.30 -12.01
N SER A 286 -2.03 -9.11 -11.85
CA SER A 286 -0.57 -8.92 -11.84
C SER A 286 0.11 -9.70 -10.70
N VAL A 287 -0.49 -9.72 -9.50
CA VAL A 287 0.06 -10.45 -8.36
C VAL A 287 -0.04 -11.96 -8.57
N VAL A 288 -1.16 -12.48 -9.09
CA VAL A 288 -1.29 -13.92 -9.40
C VAL A 288 -0.23 -14.36 -10.42
N ILE A 289 -0.05 -13.59 -11.50
CA ILE A 289 0.98 -13.88 -12.51
C ILE A 289 2.40 -13.73 -11.95
N HIS A 290 2.60 -12.84 -10.98
CA HIS A 290 3.87 -12.77 -10.26
C HIS A 290 4.12 -14.03 -9.43
N CYS A 291 3.12 -14.52 -8.67
CA CYS A 291 3.22 -15.79 -7.95
C CYS A 291 3.51 -16.97 -8.90
N GLN A 292 2.83 -17.03 -10.06
CA GLN A 292 3.08 -18.05 -11.09
C GLN A 292 4.56 -18.07 -11.51
N LYS A 293 5.15 -16.89 -11.75
CA LYS A 293 6.55 -16.75 -12.16
C LYS A 293 7.51 -17.13 -11.04
N GLU A 294 7.28 -16.65 -9.82
CA GLU A 294 8.15 -16.94 -8.66
C GLU A 294 8.15 -18.43 -8.31
N LEU A 295 7.03 -19.12 -8.51
CA LEU A 295 6.89 -20.57 -8.31
C LEU A 295 7.27 -21.39 -9.55
N ASN A 296 7.61 -20.73 -10.68
CA ASN A 296 7.93 -21.36 -11.96
C ASN A 296 6.85 -22.35 -12.44
N LEU A 297 5.58 -21.96 -12.32
CA LEU A 297 4.42 -22.78 -12.71
C LEU A 297 4.05 -22.57 -14.18
N SER A 298 3.69 -23.64 -14.89
CA SER A 298 2.94 -23.55 -16.15
C SER A 298 1.53 -23.00 -15.94
N ASP A 299 0.80 -22.71 -17.01
CA ASP A 299 -0.61 -22.32 -16.91
C ASP A 299 -1.47 -23.44 -16.31
N GLU A 300 -1.19 -24.69 -16.69
CA GLU A 300 -1.87 -25.88 -16.20
C GLU A 300 -1.58 -26.13 -14.72
N GLU A 301 -0.34 -25.94 -14.30
CA GLU A 301 0.06 -26.06 -12.89
C GLU A 301 -0.57 -24.95 -12.05
N LEU A 302 -0.54 -23.69 -12.51
CA LEU A 302 -1.23 -22.58 -11.86
C LEU A 302 -2.72 -22.90 -11.68
N LYS A 303 -3.34 -23.42 -12.74
CA LYS A 303 -4.75 -23.81 -12.72
C LYS A 303 -5.02 -24.92 -11.72
N ALA A 304 -4.20 -25.96 -11.68
CA ALA A 304 -4.35 -27.04 -10.71
C ALA A 304 -4.25 -26.52 -9.27
N THR A 305 -3.24 -25.70 -8.97
CA THR A 305 -3.01 -25.13 -7.63
C THR A 305 -4.17 -24.25 -7.18
N MET A 306 -4.64 -23.33 -8.03
CA MET A 306 -5.75 -22.44 -7.66
C MET A 306 -7.06 -23.22 -7.50
N LEU A 307 -7.31 -24.20 -8.37
CA LEU A 307 -8.52 -25.04 -8.30
C LEU A 307 -8.58 -25.87 -7.02
N GLU A 308 -7.46 -26.40 -6.54
CA GLU A 308 -7.43 -27.14 -5.26
C GLU A 308 -8.02 -26.30 -4.13
N ARG A 309 -7.68 -25.01 -4.10
CA ARG A 309 -8.20 -24.08 -3.11
C ARG A 309 -9.66 -23.72 -3.37
N MET A 310 -9.99 -23.31 -4.60
CA MET A 310 -11.34 -22.84 -4.96
C MET A 310 -12.41 -23.92 -4.77
N ASN A 311 -12.09 -25.19 -5.01
CA ASN A 311 -13.03 -26.31 -4.86
C ASN A 311 -13.42 -26.60 -3.40
N ARG A 312 -12.72 -26.00 -2.43
CA ARG A 312 -13.07 -26.08 -1.00
C ARG A 312 -13.96 -24.93 -0.54
N LEU A 313 -14.21 -23.95 -1.41
CA LEU A 313 -15.00 -22.76 -1.11
C LEU A 313 -16.47 -22.96 -1.50
N SER A 314 -17.34 -22.21 -0.84
CA SER A 314 -18.77 -22.14 -1.15
C SER A 314 -19.26 -20.71 -0.99
N ALA A 315 -20.04 -20.25 -1.96
CA ALA A 315 -20.61 -18.91 -2.00
C ALA A 315 -22.10 -18.95 -2.34
N PRO A 316 -22.93 -18.05 -1.79
CA PRO A 316 -24.37 -18.00 -2.08
C PRO A 316 -24.71 -17.82 -3.57
N LEU A 317 -23.85 -17.08 -4.29
CA LEU A 317 -23.92 -16.86 -5.71
C LEU A 317 -22.53 -17.04 -6.32
N HIS A 318 -22.48 -17.59 -7.53
CA HIS A 318 -21.25 -17.64 -8.29
C HIS A 318 -21.55 -17.60 -9.80
N LEU A 319 -21.00 -16.61 -10.51
CA LEU A 319 -21.27 -16.42 -11.94
C LEU A 319 -20.48 -17.39 -12.82
N PHE A 320 -19.23 -17.63 -12.48
CA PHE A 320 -18.29 -18.49 -13.22
C PHE A 320 -18.11 -19.85 -12.50
N THR A 321 -17.60 -20.88 -13.15
CA THR A 321 -17.09 -22.06 -12.41
C THR A 321 -15.67 -21.78 -11.90
N PRO A 322 -15.16 -22.53 -10.91
CA PRO A 322 -13.76 -22.41 -10.49
C PRO A 322 -12.76 -22.47 -11.66
N GLU A 323 -13.01 -23.33 -12.64
CA GLU A 323 -12.16 -23.43 -13.84
C GLU A 323 -12.25 -22.15 -14.69
N GLU A 324 -13.46 -21.65 -14.90
CA GLU A 324 -13.68 -20.40 -15.63
C GLU A 324 -13.04 -19.20 -14.89
N CYS A 325 -12.97 -19.21 -13.56
CA CYS A 325 -12.29 -18.16 -12.80
C CYS A 325 -10.80 -18.08 -13.11
N VAL A 326 -10.10 -19.23 -13.08
CA VAL A 326 -8.67 -19.25 -13.42
C VAL A 326 -8.47 -18.89 -14.89
N ASP A 327 -9.33 -19.40 -15.78
CA ASP A 327 -9.25 -19.08 -17.21
C ASP A 327 -9.43 -17.57 -17.46
N ILE A 328 -10.33 -16.90 -16.73
CA ILE A 328 -10.51 -15.44 -16.79
C ILE A 328 -9.23 -14.72 -16.36
N VAL A 329 -8.57 -15.13 -15.27
CA VAL A 329 -7.31 -14.52 -14.82
C VAL A 329 -6.25 -14.58 -15.93
N LEU A 330 -6.07 -15.75 -16.54
CA LEU A 330 -5.12 -15.94 -17.64
C LEU A 330 -5.50 -15.11 -18.87
N MET A 331 -6.78 -15.09 -19.26
CA MET A 331 -7.24 -14.32 -20.42
C MET A 331 -7.12 -12.81 -20.19
N GLU A 332 -7.45 -12.29 -19.00
CA GLU A 332 -7.31 -10.87 -18.67
C GLU A 332 -5.85 -10.46 -18.62
N SER A 333 -4.94 -11.32 -18.13
CA SER A 333 -3.50 -11.06 -18.17
C SER A 333 -2.92 -10.95 -19.59
N ARG A 334 -3.62 -11.52 -20.57
CA ARG A 334 -3.24 -11.55 -22.00
C ARG A 334 -4.06 -10.59 -22.85
N GLU A 335 -5.00 -9.87 -22.23
CA GLU A 335 -5.97 -9.02 -22.91
C GLU A 335 -6.77 -9.76 -24.00
N ASP A 336 -7.05 -11.06 -23.80
CA ASP A 336 -7.82 -11.90 -24.74
C ASP A 336 -9.33 -11.65 -24.64
N THR A 337 -9.74 -10.50 -25.16
CA THR A 337 -11.14 -10.04 -25.12
C THR A 337 -12.10 -10.94 -25.89
N GLU A 338 -11.63 -11.70 -26.88
CA GLU A 338 -12.47 -12.61 -27.66
C GLU A 338 -12.84 -13.84 -26.81
N ALA A 339 -11.85 -14.46 -26.15
CA ALA A 339 -12.08 -15.59 -25.26
C ALA A 339 -12.93 -15.19 -24.03
N LEU A 340 -12.67 -14.02 -23.45
CA LEU A 340 -13.47 -13.46 -22.36
C LEU A 340 -14.94 -13.28 -22.77
N THR A 341 -15.18 -12.72 -23.96
CA THR A 341 -16.55 -12.56 -24.48
C THR A 341 -17.28 -13.92 -24.58
N LYS A 342 -16.59 -14.98 -25.00
CA LYS A 342 -17.15 -16.35 -25.08
C LYS A 342 -17.46 -16.93 -23.69
N ILE A 343 -16.55 -16.80 -22.72
CA ILE A 343 -16.77 -17.27 -21.34
C ILE A 343 -17.96 -16.55 -20.70
N TYR A 344 -18.05 -15.22 -20.84
CA TYR A 344 -19.17 -14.45 -20.27
C TYR A 344 -20.51 -14.80 -20.93
N ALA A 345 -20.52 -15.06 -22.25
CA ALA A 345 -21.74 -15.52 -22.93
C ALA A 345 -22.17 -16.93 -22.47
N LYS A 346 -21.22 -17.81 -22.14
CA LYS A 346 -21.50 -19.13 -21.54
C LYS A 346 -22.05 -18.97 -20.12
N ALA A 347 -21.40 -18.18 -19.27
CA ALA A 347 -21.85 -17.88 -17.92
C ALA A 347 -23.24 -17.24 -17.89
N LYS A 348 -23.54 -16.29 -18.79
CA LYS A 348 -24.87 -15.69 -18.95
C LYS A 348 -25.96 -16.71 -19.26
N ARG A 349 -25.68 -17.68 -20.14
CA ARG A 349 -26.64 -18.76 -20.48
C ARG A 349 -26.94 -19.61 -19.25
N ARG A 350 -25.90 -20.01 -18.49
CA ARG A 350 -26.04 -20.75 -17.22
C ARG A 350 -26.81 -19.96 -16.17
N PHE A 351 -26.53 -18.66 -16.04
CA PHE A 351 -27.23 -17.77 -15.12
C PHE A 351 -28.74 -17.69 -15.47
N LYS A 352 -29.09 -17.48 -16.74
CA LYS A 352 -30.51 -17.44 -17.18
C LYS A 352 -31.25 -18.76 -17.01
N GLN A 353 -30.55 -19.89 -17.11
CA GLN A 353 -31.15 -21.20 -16.80
C GLN A 353 -31.49 -21.34 -15.31
N ARG A 354 -30.62 -20.82 -14.44
CA ARG A 354 -30.84 -20.83 -12.98
C ARG A 354 -31.86 -19.78 -12.53
N PHE A 355 -31.91 -18.64 -13.21
CA PHE A 355 -32.76 -17.49 -12.87
C PHE A 355 -33.54 -16.96 -14.09
N PRO A 356 -34.53 -17.72 -14.60
CA PRO A 356 -35.21 -17.39 -15.87
C PRO A 356 -36.00 -16.08 -15.86
N GLY A 357 -36.39 -15.58 -14.68
CA GLY A 357 -37.12 -14.31 -14.53
C GLY A 357 -36.24 -13.07 -14.40
N ILE A 358 -34.92 -13.21 -14.28
CA ILE A 358 -34.01 -12.10 -14.02
C ILE A 358 -33.46 -11.53 -15.34
N LYS A 359 -33.55 -10.21 -15.51
CA LYS A 359 -32.96 -9.51 -16.65
C LYS A 359 -31.46 -9.31 -16.41
N CYS A 360 -30.66 -9.78 -17.36
CA CYS A 360 -29.20 -9.68 -17.37
C CYS A 360 -28.64 -9.78 -18.80
#